data_AF-A0A928U488-F1
#
_entry.id   AF-A0A928U488-F1
#
_cell.length_a   1.000
_cell.length_b   1.000
_cell.length_c   1.000
_cell.angle_alpha   90.00
_cell.angle_beta   90.00
_cell.angle_gamma   90.00
#
_symmetry.space_group_name_H-M   'P 1'
#
loop_
_entity.id
_entity.type
_entity.pdbx_description
1 polymer ?
#
loop_
_entity_poly.entity_id
_entity_poly.type
_entity_poly.pdbx_seq_one_letter_code
_entity_poly.pdbx_strand_id
1 'polypeptide(L)'
;MAVRGHNPSPPKARREGRALLTGIVICARCGRPMRVRYRDKPAYVCEATKSQFNEPRCQFSPTPMWTRQWWPPFEAAQPAAVVAAVAAVAEMETQQQALTQQWAQQLERAAYDVALAPGAV
;
A
#
# COMPACT_ATOMS: atom_id res chain seq x y z
N MET A 1 1.91 22.63 -7.58
CA MET A 1 0.67 22.03 -7.03
C MET A 1 1.06 20.99 -5.99
N ALA A 2 0.82 21.26 -4.69
CA ALA A 2 1.18 20.35 -3.62
C ALA A 2 0.16 19.20 -3.51
N VAL A 3 0.57 17.99 -3.90
CA VAL A 3 -0.23 16.78 -3.68
C VAL A 3 -0.16 16.47 -2.18
N ARG A 4 -1.15 16.94 -1.40
CA ARG A 4 -1.25 16.58 0.02
C ARG A 4 -1.43 15.06 0.13
N GLY A 5 -0.56 14.42 0.92
CA GLY A 5 -0.58 12.97 1.17
C GLY A 5 -1.98 12.48 1.54
N HIS A 6 -2.44 11.44 0.85
CA HIS A 6 -3.71 10.80 1.10
C HIS A 6 -3.53 9.70 2.16
N ASN A 7 -4.21 9.82 3.30
CA ASN A 7 -4.35 8.71 4.24
C ASN A 7 -5.43 7.74 3.69
N PRO A 8 -5.06 6.50 3.32
CA PRO A 8 -6.02 5.56 2.74
C PRO A 8 -7.12 5.25 3.75
N SER A 9 -8.36 5.59 3.37
CA SER A 9 -9.53 5.17 4.16
C SER A 9 -9.69 3.65 4.04
N PRO A 10 -10.13 2.96 5.11
CA PRO A 10 -10.28 1.51 5.09
C PRO A 10 -11.22 1.07 3.95
N PRO A 11 -10.94 -0.08 3.31
CA PRO A 11 -11.74 -0.58 2.21
C PRO A 11 -13.20 -0.75 2.66
N LYS A 12 -14.12 -0.14 1.91
CA LYS A 12 -15.55 -0.23 2.22
C LYS A 12 -16.07 -1.61 1.85
N ALA A 13 -16.96 -2.16 2.67
CA ALA A 13 -17.57 -3.48 2.49
C ALA A 13 -18.08 -3.71 1.05
N ARG A 14 -17.87 -4.93 0.55
CA ARG A 14 -18.32 -5.40 -0.76
C ARG A 14 -19.82 -5.19 -0.88
N ARG A 15 -20.26 -4.29 -1.76
CA ARG A 15 -21.68 -4.12 -2.11
C ARG A 15 -21.97 -4.92 -3.37
N GLU A 16 -23.01 -5.74 -3.34
CA GLU A 16 -23.51 -6.47 -4.51
C GLU A 16 -23.96 -5.46 -5.58
N GLY A 17 -23.18 -5.34 -6.66
CA GLY A 17 -23.42 -4.38 -7.73
C GLY A 17 -22.34 -4.43 -8.82
N ARG A 18 -22.64 -3.90 -10.02
CA ARG A 18 -21.75 -3.91 -11.21
C ARG A 18 -20.42 -3.16 -11.05
N ALA A 19 -20.17 -2.51 -9.92
CA ALA A 19 -18.90 -1.84 -9.64
C ALA A 19 -18.13 -2.58 -8.53
N LEU A 20 -17.53 -3.69 -8.93
CA LEU A 20 -16.79 -4.62 -8.06
C LEU A 20 -15.52 -4.00 -7.42
N LEU A 21 -15.03 -2.86 -7.92
CA LEU A 21 -13.79 -2.21 -7.45
C LEU A 21 -14.06 -1.00 -6.54
N THR A 22 -15.24 -0.91 -5.94
CA THR A 22 -15.58 0.20 -5.03
C THR A 22 -14.60 0.22 -3.85
N GLY A 23 -13.82 1.29 -3.71
CA GLY A 23 -12.80 1.43 -2.66
C GLY A 23 -11.37 1.04 -3.07
N ILE A 24 -11.18 0.44 -4.25
CA ILE A 24 -9.85 0.16 -4.83
C ILE A 24 -9.46 1.25 -5.84
N VAL A 25 -10.44 1.78 -6.58
CA VAL A 25 -10.18 2.80 -7.62
C VAL A 25 -9.83 4.14 -6.98
N ILE A 26 -8.66 4.67 -7.34
CA ILE A 26 -8.17 6.01 -6.93
C ILE A 26 -8.13 6.98 -8.12
N CYS A 27 -8.26 8.27 -7.83
CA CYS A 27 -8.20 9.32 -8.84
C CYS A 27 -6.75 9.56 -9.27
N ALA A 28 -6.43 9.42 -10.55
CA ALA A 28 -5.07 9.62 -11.08
C ALA A 28 -4.57 11.08 -10.94
N ARG A 29 -5.48 12.04 -10.77
CA ARG A 29 -5.13 13.47 -10.62
C ARG A 29 -4.85 13.88 -9.18
N CYS A 30 -5.50 13.26 -8.19
CA CYS A 30 -5.40 13.71 -6.79
C CYS A 30 -5.18 12.59 -5.75
N GLY A 31 -5.07 11.33 -6.19
CA GLY A 31 -4.81 10.16 -5.33
C GLY A 31 -5.95 9.75 -4.40
N ARG A 32 -7.08 10.46 -4.40
CA ARG A 32 -8.21 10.17 -3.50
C ARG A 32 -9.09 9.03 -4.02
N PRO A 33 -9.75 8.27 -3.12
CA PRO A 33 -10.60 7.16 -3.50
C PRO A 33 -11.81 7.66 -4.27
N MET A 34 -12.09 7.02 -5.40
CA MET A 34 -13.24 7.33 -6.24
C MET A 34 -14.49 6.62 -5.70
N ARG A 35 -15.64 7.28 -5.83
CA ARG A 35 -16.95 6.71 -5.49
C ARG A 35 -17.63 6.20 -6.75
N VAL A 36 -18.46 5.17 -6.61
CA VAL A 36 -19.31 4.72 -7.72
C VAL A 36 -20.60 5.53 -7.73
N ARG A 37 -20.92 6.10 -8.89
CA ARG A 37 -22.23 6.68 -9.18
C ARG A 37 -23.01 5.65 -9.99
N TYR A 38 -24.07 5.12 -9.40
CA TYR A 38 -25.06 4.30 -10.08
C TYR A 38 -26.14 5.23 -10.66
N ARG A 39 -26.11 5.44 -11.98
CA ARG A 39 -27.22 5.97 -12.79
C ARG A 39 -27.52 4.95 -13.88
N ASP A 40 -27.82 5.36 -15.11
CA ASP A 40 -28.09 4.47 -16.25
C ASP A 40 -26.88 3.60 -16.62
N LYS A 41 -25.67 4.14 -16.47
CA LYS A 41 -24.40 3.41 -16.57
C LYS A 41 -23.55 3.72 -15.33
N PRO A 42 -23.06 2.71 -14.59
CA PRO A 42 -22.22 2.98 -13.44
C PRO A 42 -20.93 3.67 -13.88
N ALA A 43 -20.42 4.59 -13.07
CA ALA A 43 -19.13 5.25 -13.29
C ALA A 43 -18.41 5.52 -11.97
N TYR A 44 -17.08 5.43 -11.98
CA TYR A 44 -16.22 5.94 -10.91
C TYR A 44 -16.08 7.44 -11.06
N VAL A 45 -16.30 8.17 -9.96
CA VAL A 45 -16.19 9.63 -9.93
C VAL A 45 -15.36 10.09 -8.76
N CYS A 46 -14.50 11.07 -9.00
CA CYS A 46 -13.79 11.78 -7.95
C CYS A 46 -14.56 13.05 -7.59
N GLU A 47 -15.04 13.12 -6.35
CA GLU A 47 -15.83 14.24 -5.83
C GLU A 47 -14.99 15.24 -5.02
N ALA A 48 -13.66 15.07 -5.00
CA ALA A 48 -12.74 15.89 -4.23
C ALA A 48 -12.91 17.39 -4.48
N THR A 49 -12.83 17.82 -5.74
CA THR A 49 -12.96 19.24 -6.13
C THR A 49 -14.38 19.73 -5.98
N LYS A 50 -15.37 18.89 -6.33
CA LYS A 50 -16.78 19.23 -6.19
C LYS A 50 -17.16 19.48 -4.72
N SER A 51 -16.66 18.65 -3.81
CA SER A 51 -16.98 18.74 -2.38
C SER A 51 -16.24 19.87 -1.67
N GLN A 52 -15.07 20.30 -2.17
CA GLN A 52 -14.23 21.28 -1.49
C GLN A 52 -14.35 22.69 -2.08
N PHE A 53 -14.62 22.79 -3.38
CA PHE A 53 -14.56 24.06 -4.12
C PHE A 53 -15.78 24.32 -5.01
N ASN A 54 -16.80 23.45 -4.98
CA ASN A 54 -17.97 23.47 -5.87
C ASN A 54 -17.62 23.51 -7.38
N GLU A 55 -16.45 22.99 -7.71
CA GLU A 55 -15.87 22.98 -9.05
C GLU A 55 -16.27 21.72 -9.86
N PRO A 56 -15.98 21.70 -11.18
CA PRO A 56 -16.08 20.49 -11.98
C PRO A 56 -15.38 19.29 -11.33
N ARG A 57 -15.91 18.09 -11.57
CA ARG A 57 -15.37 16.87 -10.96
C ARG A 57 -13.92 16.66 -11.39
N CYS A 58 -13.07 16.27 -10.44
CA CYS A 58 -11.65 16.01 -10.69
C CYS A 58 -11.43 14.95 -11.79
N GLN A 59 -12.25 13.90 -11.79
CA GLN A 59 -12.18 12.82 -12.77
C GLN A 59 -13.51 12.07 -12.84
N PHE A 60 -13.87 11.63 -14.04
CA PHE A 60 -15.02 10.78 -14.34
C PHE A 60 -14.55 9.60 -15.22
N SER A 61 -14.84 8.37 -14.81
CA SER A 61 -14.46 7.16 -15.55
C SER A 61 -15.62 6.16 -15.59
N PRO A 62 -16.15 5.81 -16.77
CA PRO A 62 -17.15 4.75 -16.91
C PRO A 62 -16.64 3.38 -16.42
N THR A 63 -17.48 2.64 -15.69
CA THR A 63 -17.13 1.30 -15.13
C THR A 63 -16.84 0.23 -16.18
N PRO A 64 -17.53 0.15 -17.34
CA PRO A 64 -17.34 -0.92 -18.32
C PRO A 64 -15.94 -0.99 -18.94
N MET A 65 -15.17 0.12 -18.90
CA MET A 65 -13.80 0.14 -19.40
C MET A 65 -12.83 -0.62 -18.48
N TRP A 66 -13.15 -0.75 -17.19
CA TRP A 66 -12.24 -1.35 -16.22
C TRP A 66 -12.29 -2.89 -16.25
N THR A 67 -13.48 -3.47 -16.39
CA THR A 67 -13.64 -4.93 -16.38
C THR A 67 -13.06 -5.63 -17.60
N ARG A 68 -13.01 -4.95 -18.76
CA ARG A 68 -12.54 -5.57 -20.02
C ARG A 68 -11.04 -5.38 -20.25
N GLN A 69 -10.45 -4.28 -19.78
CA GLN A 69 -9.06 -3.91 -20.11
C GLN A 69 -8.05 -4.23 -19.01
N TRP A 70 -8.48 -4.36 -17.75
CA TRP A 70 -7.57 -4.57 -16.61
C TRP A 70 -7.46 -6.02 -16.15
N TRP A 71 -8.32 -6.92 -16.63
CA TRP A 71 -8.20 -8.34 -16.33
C TRP A 71 -6.90 -8.96 -16.87
N PRO A 72 -6.49 -8.71 -18.14
CA PRO A 72 -5.28 -9.34 -18.68
C PRO A 72 -3.96 -8.90 -17.98
N PRO A 73 -3.73 -7.61 -17.64
CA PRO A 73 -2.56 -7.21 -16.86
C PRO A 73 -2.53 -7.79 -15.45
N PHE A 74 -3.68 -8.02 -14.82
CA PHE A 74 -3.77 -8.60 -13.49
C PHE A 74 -3.44 -10.10 -13.51
N GLU A 75 -3.83 -10.84 -14.56
CA GLU A 75 -3.34 -12.20 -14.81
C GLU A 75 -1.83 -12.23 -15.12
N ALA A 76 -1.32 -11.22 -15.83
CA ALA A 76 0.10 -11.11 -16.18
C ALA A 76 1.01 -10.73 -15.00
N ALA A 77 0.45 -10.15 -13.92
CA ALA A 77 1.14 -10.01 -12.65
C ALA A 77 1.33 -11.39 -12.04
N GLN A 78 2.39 -12.09 -12.47
CA GLN A 78 2.69 -13.46 -12.05
C GLN A 78 2.68 -13.55 -10.52
N PRO A 79 1.76 -14.34 -9.92
CA PRO A 79 1.75 -14.57 -8.48
C PRO A 79 3.12 -15.04 -7.96
N ALA A 80 3.89 -15.74 -8.79
CA ALA A 80 5.26 -16.15 -8.51
C ALA A 80 6.22 -14.99 -8.21
N ALA A 81 6.12 -13.85 -8.92
CA ALA A 81 6.99 -12.70 -8.68
C ALA A 81 6.69 -12.04 -7.32
N VAL A 82 5.41 -11.97 -6.95
CA VAL A 82 4.98 -11.46 -5.64
C VAL A 82 5.42 -12.41 -4.52
N VAL A 83 5.22 -13.72 -4.69
CA VAL A 83 5.67 -14.73 -3.73
C VAL A 83 7.19 -14.70 -3.55
N ALA A 84 7.94 -14.59 -4.64
CA ALA A 84 9.40 -14.48 -4.60
C ALA A 84 9.87 -13.21 -3.88
N ALA A 85 9.21 -12.06 -4.14
CA ALA A 85 9.52 -10.81 -3.46
C ALA A 85 9.24 -10.90 -1.94
N VAL A 86 8.13 -11.51 -1.55
CA VAL A 86 7.80 -11.73 -0.13
C VAL A 86 8.81 -12.66 0.54
N ALA A 87 9.19 -13.75 -0.14
CA ALA A 87 10.20 -14.68 0.37
C ALA A 87 11.58 -14.01 0.54
N ALA A 88 12.00 -13.19 -0.43
CA ALA A 88 13.26 -12.45 -0.34
C ALA A 88 13.28 -11.49 0.85
N VAL A 89 12.18 -10.77 1.11
CA VAL A 89 12.08 -9.87 2.28
C VAL A 89 12.19 -10.66 3.58
N ALA A 90 11.49 -11.79 3.70
CA ALA A 90 11.57 -12.65 4.89
C ALA A 90 13.00 -13.18 5.14
N GLU A 91 13.72 -13.53 4.08
CA GLU A 91 15.13 -13.94 4.18
C GLU A 91 16.01 -12.79 4.68
N MET A 92 15.83 -11.57 4.15
CA MET A 92 16.57 -10.40 4.62
C MET A 92 16.29 -10.06 6.09
N GLU A 93 15.06 -10.29 6.57
CA GLU A 93 14.71 -10.10 7.98
C GLU A 93 15.41 -11.11 8.89
N THR A 94 15.48 -12.38 8.49
CA THR A 94 16.18 -13.41 9.28
C THR A 94 17.69 -13.14 9.34
N GLN A 95 18.29 -12.70 8.23
CA GLN A 95 19.71 -12.30 8.19
C GLN A 95 19.98 -11.12 9.13
N GLN A 96 19.11 -10.09 9.13
CA GLN A 96 19.23 -8.95 10.03
C GLN A 96 19.12 -9.35 11.51
N GLN A 97 18.20 -10.25 11.85
CA GLN A 97 18.06 -10.76 13.21
C GLN A 97 19.31 -11.51 13.66
N ALA A 98 19.89 -12.35 12.79
CA ALA A 98 21.12 -13.08 13.08
C ALA A 98 22.29 -12.12 13.34
N LEU A 99 22.47 -11.09 12.51
CA LEU A 99 23.50 -10.06 12.71
C LEU A 99 23.30 -9.28 14.02
N THR A 100 22.05 -8.93 14.33
CA THR A 100 21.71 -8.22 15.58
C THR A 100 22.08 -9.06 16.80
N GLN A 101 21.77 -10.36 16.78
CA GLN A 101 22.15 -11.28 17.85
C GLN A 101 23.67 -11.43 17.98
N GLN A 102 24.39 -11.52 16.85
CA GLN A 102 25.84 -11.59 16.87
C GLN A 102 26.47 -10.33 17.49
N TRP A 103 25.97 -9.15 17.14
CA TRP A 103 26.45 -7.91 17.73
C TRP A 103 26.12 -7.80 19.22
N ALA A 104 24.93 -8.23 19.64
CA ALA A 104 24.58 -8.26 21.06
C ALA A 104 25.55 -9.15 21.87
N GLN A 105 25.86 -10.34 21.37
CA GLN A 105 26.84 -11.23 22.01
C GLN A 105 28.25 -10.63 22.06
N GLN A 106 28.66 -9.88 21.04
CA GLN A 106 29.96 -9.18 21.06
C GLN A 106 29.99 -8.07 22.11
N LEU A 107 28.91 -7.29 22.24
CA LEU A 107 28.79 -6.26 23.27
C LEU A 107 28.80 -6.86 24.69
N GLU A 108 28.08 -7.95 24.90
CA GLU A 108 28.08 -8.67 26.19
C GLU A 108 29.48 -9.16 26.57
N ARG A 109 30.21 -9.76 25.61
CA ARG A 109 31.60 -10.20 25.84
C ARG A 109 32.52 -9.03 26.19
N ALA A 110 32.45 -7.94 25.42
CA ALA A 110 33.25 -6.75 25.70
C ALA A 110 32.93 -6.15 27.08
N ALA A 111 31.66 -6.12 27.47
CA ALA A 111 31.24 -5.65 28.79
C ALA A 111 31.74 -6.57 29.91
N TYR A 112 31.69 -7.89 29.71
CA TYR A 112 32.19 -8.88 30.65
C TYR A 112 33.72 -8.78 30.82
N ASP A 113 34.47 -8.62 29.73
CA ASP A 113 35.93 -8.48 29.76
C ASP A 113 36.37 -7.21 30.51
N VAL A 114 35.64 -6.09 30.34
CA VAL A 114 35.87 -4.86 31.12
C VAL A 114 35.54 -5.05 32.59
N ALA A 115 34.46 -5.77 32.91
CA ALA A 115 34.06 -6.05 34.30
C ALA A 115 35.04 -7.00 35.02
N LEU A 116 35.71 -7.90 34.28
CA LEU A 116 36.66 -8.86 34.83
C LEU A 116 38.10 -8.32 34.94
N ALA A 117 38.44 -7.25 34.20
CA ALA A 117 39.76 -6.63 34.26
C ALA A 117 40.01 -6.02 35.67
N PRO A 118 41.04 -6.48 36.41
CA PRO A 118 41.33 -5.93 37.73
C PRO A 118 41.96 -4.54 37.60
N GLY A 119 41.15 -3.48 37.80
CA GLY A 119 41.69 -2.11 37.86
C GLY A 119 40.75 -0.92 37.64
N ALA A 120 39.43 -1.06 37.76
CA ALA A 120 38.51 0.09 37.71
C ALA A 120 37.90 0.38 39.09
N VAL A 121 38.74 0.88 40.01
CA VAL A 121 38.35 1.72 41.17
C VAL A 121 39.29 2.91 41.20
#